data_AF-A0A4U8QCH6-F1
#
_entry.id   AF-A0A4U8QCH6-F1
#
_cell.length_a   1.000
_cell.length_b   1.000
_cell.length_c   1.000
_cell.angle_alpha   90.00
_cell.angle_beta   90.00
_cell.angle_gamma   90.00
#
_symmetry.space_group_name_H-M   'P 1'
#
loop_
_entity.id
_entity.type
_entity.pdbx_description
1 polymer ?
#
loop_
_entity_poly.entity_id
_entity_poly.type
_entity_poly.pdbx_seq_one_letter_code
_entity_poly.pdbx_strand_id
1 'polypeptide(L)'
;MKWYQNLYVGETARKKKKRIIWKINHNAGLIDVYVVTLAANGTDLFDIVSSAVLMQKAVRRNCPLIVGIACGYDEAVQLALNIALEVYKETGGFQVRQYLARKERKERN
;
A
#
# COMPACT_ATOMS: atom_id res chain seq x y z
N MET A 1 -5.44 -7.62 -8.54
CA MET A 1 -5.39 -6.60 -7.46
C MET A 1 -5.10 -5.26 -8.09
N LYS A 2 -5.52 -4.18 -7.42
CA LYS A 2 -5.31 -2.81 -7.91
C LYS A 2 -4.10 -2.22 -7.19
N TRP A 3 -3.18 -1.64 -7.96
CA TRP A 3 -1.94 -1.06 -7.45
C TRP A 3 -1.92 0.44 -7.77
N TYR A 4 -1.52 1.24 -6.79
CA TYR A 4 -1.23 2.65 -6.99
C TYR A 4 -0.02 2.79 -7.92
N GLN A 5 -0.11 3.66 -8.91
CA GLN A 5 0.95 3.79 -9.93
C GLN A 5 2.29 4.22 -9.31
N ASN A 6 2.22 5.15 -8.36
CA ASN A 6 3.39 5.69 -7.66
C ASN A 6 3.60 4.98 -6.33
N LEU A 7 3.58 3.65 -6.40
CA LEU A 7 3.65 2.75 -5.25
C LEU A 7 4.74 3.17 -4.27
N TYR A 8 4.35 3.37 -3.02
CA TYR A 8 5.24 3.62 -1.91
C TYR A 8 5.96 2.33 -1.53
N VAL A 9 7.27 2.39 -1.29
CA VAL A 9 8.08 1.19 -1.08
C VAL A 9 9.00 1.41 0.11
N GLY A 10 8.87 0.54 1.11
CA GLY A 10 9.79 0.45 2.24
C GLY A 10 11.24 0.28 1.77
N GLU A 11 12.18 0.72 2.59
CA GLU A 11 13.61 0.71 2.30
C GLU A 11 14.11 -0.70 1.93
N THR A 12 13.71 -1.69 2.73
CA THR A 12 14.07 -3.10 2.55
C THR A 12 13.35 -3.70 1.35
N ALA A 13 12.07 -3.36 1.17
CA ALA A 13 11.26 -3.81 0.04
C ALA A 13 11.79 -3.28 -1.30
N ARG A 14 12.48 -2.12 -1.34
CA ARG A 14 12.97 -1.47 -2.56
C ARG A 14 13.84 -2.38 -3.41
N LYS A 15 14.75 -3.13 -2.77
CA LYS A 15 15.66 -4.08 -3.44
C LYS A 15 14.92 -5.25 -4.12
N LYS A 16 13.71 -5.58 -3.65
CA LYS A 16 12.93 -6.76 -4.09
C LYS A 16 11.56 -6.38 -4.68
N LYS A 17 11.29 -5.08 -4.93
CA LYS A 17 9.99 -4.52 -5.35
C LYS A 17 9.30 -5.36 -6.43
N LYS A 18 9.98 -5.57 -7.57
CA LYS A 18 9.42 -6.29 -8.73
C LYS A 18 9.03 -7.74 -8.36
N ARG A 19 9.89 -8.43 -7.61
CA ARG A 19 9.65 -9.83 -7.17
C ARG A 19 8.47 -9.91 -6.18
N ILE A 20 8.36 -8.95 -5.26
CA ILE A 20 7.26 -8.88 -4.29
C ILE A 20 5.92 -8.68 -5.02
N ILE A 21 5.84 -7.67 -5.89
CA ILE A 21 4.62 -7.39 -6.67
C ILE A 21 4.21 -8.60 -7.51
N TRP A 22 5.17 -9.21 -8.21
CA TRP A 22 4.91 -10.41 -9.00
C TRP A 22 4.34 -11.54 -8.14
N LYS A 23 4.99 -11.86 -7.01
CA LYS A 23 4.54 -12.93 -6.11
C LYS A 23 3.13 -12.67 -5.56
N ILE A 24 2.86 -11.45 -5.09
CA ILE A 24 1.53 -11.05 -4.61
C ILE A 24 0.49 -11.23 -5.74
N ASN A 25 0.76 -10.75 -6.95
CA ASN A 25 -0.14 -10.90 -8.11
C ASN A 25 -0.37 -12.35 -8.56
N HIS A 26 0.59 -13.25 -8.32
CA HIS A 26 0.47 -14.66 -8.68
C HIS A 26 0.05 -15.56 -7.50
N ASN A 27 -0.32 -14.95 -6.37
CA ASN A 27 -0.68 -15.67 -5.14
C ASN A 27 0.43 -16.62 -4.65
N ALA A 28 1.68 -16.27 -4.94
CA ALA A 28 2.85 -17.03 -4.53
C ALA A 28 3.30 -16.54 -3.14
N GLY A 29 3.54 -17.50 -2.24
CA GLY A 29 3.89 -17.24 -0.85
C GLY A 29 5.08 -16.29 -0.66
N LEU A 30 4.92 -15.40 0.30
CA LEU A 30 5.93 -14.49 0.83
C LEU A 30 5.92 -14.62 2.35
N ILE A 31 7.10 -14.44 2.95
CA ILE A 31 7.29 -14.41 4.39
C ILE A 31 7.65 -12.98 4.75
N ASP A 32 7.05 -12.48 5.81
CA ASP A 32 7.37 -11.17 6.38
C ASP A 32 7.28 -10.00 5.39
N VAL A 33 6.26 -10.04 4.54
CA VAL A 33 5.92 -8.94 3.61
C VAL A 33 4.51 -8.47 3.89
N TYR A 34 4.33 -7.16 3.92
CA TYR A 34 3.07 -6.49 4.17
C TYR A 34 2.75 -5.52 3.03
N VAL A 35 1.46 -5.33 2.78
CA VAL A 35 0.96 -4.27 1.92
C VAL A 35 0.26 -3.22 2.76
N VAL A 36 0.40 -1.96 2.35
CA VAL A 36 -0.41 -0.86 2.85
C VAL A 36 -1.49 -0.59 1.81
N THR A 37 -2.75 -0.68 2.18
CA THR A 37 -3.89 -0.39 1.29
C THR A 37 -4.67 0.81 1.79
N LEU A 38 -5.47 1.44 0.92
CA LEU A 38 -6.56 2.28 1.42
C LEU A 38 -7.44 1.44 2.35
N ALA A 39 -7.96 2.03 3.42
CA ALA A 39 -8.79 1.29 4.36
C ALA A 39 -10.03 0.68 3.69
N ALA A 40 -10.40 -0.54 4.04
CA ALA A 40 -11.56 -1.22 3.47
C ALA A 40 -12.89 -0.61 3.96
N ASN A 41 -12.92 -0.08 5.18
CA ASN A 41 -14.12 0.53 5.79
C ASN A 41 -14.48 1.91 5.22
N GLY A 42 -13.59 2.54 4.45
CA GLY A 42 -13.82 3.86 3.86
C GLY A 42 -13.53 5.04 4.80
N THR A 43 -13.44 4.82 6.11
CA THR A 43 -13.25 5.86 7.13
C THR A 43 -11.79 6.01 7.55
N ASP A 44 -11.08 4.89 7.74
CA ASP A 44 -9.69 4.94 8.18
C ASP A 44 -8.76 5.31 7.03
N LEU A 45 -7.52 5.66 7.38
CA LEU A 45 -6.51 6.07 6.40
C LEU A 45 -6.01 4.87 5.59
N PHE A 46 -5.55 3.84 6.29
CA PHE A 46 -4.90 2.67 5.68
C PHE A 46 -5.19 1.38 6.45
N ASP A 47 -5.18 0.26 5.74
CA ASP A 47 -5.02 -1.07 6.33
C ASP A 47 -3.60 -1.58 6.07
N ILE A 48 -2.98 -2.21 7.07
CA ILE A 48 -1.72 -2.95 6.93
C ILE A 48 -2.05 -4.43 6.91
N VAL A 49 -1.81 -5.08 5.77
CA VAL A 49 -2.22 -6.47 5.55
C VAL A 49 -1.00 -7.33 5.23
N SER A 50 -0.82 -8.41 5.98
CA SER A 50 0.20 -9.40 5.68
C SER A 50 -0.05 -10.09 4.34
N SER A 51 1.01 -10.31 3.57
CA SER A 51 0.97 -11.07 2.31
C SER A 51 0.44 -12.49 2.47
N ALA A 52 0.57 -13.09 3.67
CA ALA A 52 -0.02 -14.39 3.97
C ALA A 52 -1.56 -14.32 4.03
N VAL A 53 -2.11 -13.26 4.63
CA VAL A 53 -3.57 -13.02 4.69
C VAL A 53 -4.13 -12.74 3.30
N LEU A 54 -3.39 -12.05 2.44
CA LEU A 54 -3.76 -11.83 1.03
C LEU A 54 -3.89 -13.13 0.20
N MET A 55 -3.39 -14.26 0.69
CA MET A 55 -3.56 -15.54 0.01
C MET A 55 -5.00 -16.07 0.10
N GLN A 56 -5.75 -15.61 1.11
CA GLN A 56 -7.15 -15.99 1.28
C GLN A 56 -8.01 -15.38 0.16
N LYS A 57 -8.82 -16.21 -0.51
CA LYS A 57 -9.61 -15.83 -1.69
C LYS A 57 -10.52 -14.62 -1.43
N ALA A 58 -11.17 -14.58 -0.27
CA ALA A 58 -12.07 -13.49 0.11
C ALA A 58 -11.31 -12.15 0.26
N VAL A 59 -10.20 -12.15 1.01
CA VAL A 59 -9.36 -10.96 1.20
C VAL A 59 -8.81 -10.48 -0.14
N ARG A 60 -8.27 -11.38 -0.95
CA ARG A 60 -7.72 -11.05 -2.27
C ARG A 60 -8.73 -10.40 -3.21
N ARG A 61 -9.96 -10.93 -3.23
CA ARG A 61 -11.06 -10.43 -4.08
C ARG A 61 -11.48 -9.03 -3.68
N ASN A 62 -11.49 -8.76 -2.37
CA ASN A 62 -11.97 -7.50 -1.80
C ASN A 62 -10.83 -6.53 -1.43
N CYS A 63 -9.59 -6.85 -1.79
CA CYS A 63 -8.41 -6.05 -1.45
C CYS A 63 -8.54 -4.64 -2.06
N PRO A 64 -8.51 -3.57 -1.23
CA PRO A 64 -8.54 -2.20 -1.72
C PRO A 64 -7.31 -1.85 -2.57
N LEU A 65 -7.24 -0.60 -3.02
CA LEU A 65 -6.05 -0.11 -3.72
C LEU A 65 -4.80 -0.27 -2.84
N ILE A 66 -3.82 -1.03 -3.31
CA ILE A 66 -2.54 -1.18 -2.65
C ILE A 66 -1.70 0.05 -2.96
N VAL A 67 -1.36 0.82 -1.93
CA VAL A 67 -0.61 2.07 -2.04
C VAL A 67 0.86 1.90 -1.65
N GLY A 68 1.19 0.86 -0.88
CA GLY A 68 2.58 0.58 -0.54
C GLY A 68 2.89 -0.88 -0.23
N ILE A 69 4.18 -1.19 -0.21
CA ILE A 69 4.74 -2.49 0.18
C ILE A 69 5.92 -2.31 1.14
N ALA A 70 6.05 -3.23 2.09
CA ALA A 70 7.13 -3.25 3.08
C ALA A 70 7.50 -4.70 3.44
N CYS A 71 8.73 -4.88 3.93
CA CYS A 71 9.23 -6.11 4.54
C CYS A 71 9.26 -5.89 6.06
N GLY A 72 8.52 -6.69 6.82
CA GLY A 72 8.31 -6.47 8.24
C GLY A 72 7.13 -5.55 8.54
N TYR A 73 6.50 -5.78 9.70
CA TYR A 73 5.34 -5.00 10.14
C TYR A 73 5.74 -3.56 10.52
N ASP A 74 6.85 -3.38 11.23
CA ASP A 74 7.33 -2.06 11.64
C ASP A 74 7.64 -1.16 10.45
N GLU A 75 8.26 -1.71 9.40
CA GLU A 75 8.51 -0.98 8.16
C GLU A 75 7.18 -0.59 7.47
N ALA A 76 6.16 -1.46 7.54
CA ALA A 76 4.84 -1.14 7.00
C ALA A 76 4.14 -0.02 7.77
N VAL A 77 4.23 -0.02 9.10
CA VAL A 77 3.71 1.05 9.97
C VAL A 77 4.43 2.37 9.67
N GLN A 78 5.76 2.34 9.60
CA GLN A 78 6.55 3.52 9.26
C GLN A 78 6.20 4.05 7.86
N LEU A 79 5.99 3.16 6.89
CA LEU A 79 5.57 3.54 5.54
C LEU A 79 4.20 4.23 5.56
N ALA A 80 3.22 3.67 6.27
CA ALA A 80 1.89 4.26 6.40
C ALA A 80 1.94 5.64 7.08
N LEU A 81 2.74 5.78 8.15
CA LEU A 81 2.97 7.06 8.83
C LEU A 81 3.59 8.09 7.87
N ASN A 82 4.60 7.70 7.10
CA ASN A 82 5.24 8.60 6.14
C ASN A 82 4.25 9.12 5.09
N ILE A 83 3.37 8.25 4.57
CA ILE A 83 2.32 8.65 3.62
C ILE A 83 1.33 9.60 4.30
N ALA A 84 0.90 9.31 5.54
CA ALA A 84 -0.02 10.17 6.28
C ALA A 84 0.58 11.57 6.54
N LEU A 85 1.85 11.63 6.91
CA LEU A 85 2.58 12.89 7.12
C LEU A 85 2.77 13.67 5.82
N GLU A 86 3.03 13.00 4.70
CA GLU A 86 3.09 13.64 3.37
C GLU A 86 1.74 14.29 3.03
N VAL A 87 0.64 13.56 3.19
CA VAL A 87 -0.72 14.06 2.95
C VAL A 87 -1.01 15.28 3.82
N TYR A 88 -0.65 15.22 5.10
CA TYR A 88 -0.84 16.33 6.04
C TYR A 88 -0.03 17.57 5.65
N LYS A 89 1.24 17.39 5.29
CA LYS A 89 2.11 18.50 4.86
C LYS A 89 1.57 19.22 3.61
N GLU A 90 1.02 18.46 2.67
CA GLU A 90 0.54 19.01 1.39
C GLU A 90 -0.89 19.56 1.45
N THR A 91 -1.72 19.09 2.38
CA THR A 91 -3.16 19.41 2.40
C THR A 91 -3.65 20.07 3.68
N GLY A 92 -2.86 20.03 4.76
CA GLY A 92 -3.29 20.46 6.11
C GLY A 92 -4.27 19.49 6.79
N GLY A 93 -4.57 18.34 6.17
CA GLY A 93 -5.50 17.34 6.69
C GLY A 93 -5.12 15.92 6.28
N PHE A 94 -6.05 14.98 6.45
CA PHE A 94 -5.80 13.55 6.19
C PHE A 94 -6.72 12.96 5.11
N GLN A 95 -7.10 13.75 4.09
CA GLN A 95 -7.91 13.26 2.97
C GLN A 95 -7.07 12.42 1.98
N VAL A 96 -6.52 11.30 2.47
CA VAL A 96 -5.57 10.41 1.76
C VAL A 96 -6.08 9.99 0.38
N ARG A 97 -7.35 9.57 0.27
CA ARG A 97 -7.94 9.12 -1.01
C ARG A 97 -7.92 10.20 -2.07
N GLN A 98 -8.33 11.41 -1.69
CA GLN A 98 -8.40 12.55 -2.61
C GLN A 98 -6.99 13.00 -3.01
N TYR A 99 -6.08 13.03 -2.04
CA TYR A 99 -4.67 13.36 -2.26
C TYR A 99 -4.01 12.40 -3.27
N LEU A 100 -4.09 11.08 -3.05
CA LEU A 100 -3.48 10.08 -3.92
C LEU A 100 -4.09 10.10 -5.33
N ALA A 101 -5.42 10.25 -5.45
CA ALA A 101 -6.08 10.37 -6.74
C ALA A 101 -5.65 11.64 -7.51
N ARG A 102 -5.47 12.77 -6.81
CA ARG A 102 -4.97 14.02 -7.39
C ARG A 102 -3.52 13.88 -7.83
N LYS A 103 -2.68 13.24 -7.03
CA LYS A 103 -1.26 13.00 -7.31
C LYS A 103 -1.08 12.14 -8.58
N GLU A 104 -1.83 11.05 -8.70
CA GLU A 104 -1.84 10.23 -9.93
C GLU A 104 -2.29 10.99 -11.18
N ARG A 105 -3.22 11.95 -11.07
CA ARG A 105 -3.63 12.77 -12.23
C ARG A 105 -2.53 13.76 -12.65
N LYS A 106 -1.84 14.36 -11.70
CA LYS A 106 -0.75 15.31 -11.99
C LYS A 106 0.42 14.65 -12.71
N GLU A 107 0.75 13.41 -12.35
CA GLU A 107 1.91 12.71 -12.92
C GLU A 107 1.64 12.05 -14.29
N ARG A 108 0.37 11.97 -14.71
CA ARG A 108 -0.03 11.49 -16.04
C ARG A 108 -0.04 12.58 -17.11
N ASN A 109 0.02 13.85 -16.70
CA ASN A 109 0.04 15.04 -17.57
C ASN A 109 1.44 15.61 -17.65
#